data_AF-A0A9P9CPX6-F1
#
_entry.id   AF-A0A9P9CPX6-F1
#
_cell.length_a   1.000
_cell.length_b   1.000
_cell.length_c   1.000
_cell.angle_alpha   90.00
_cell.angle_beta   90.00
_cell.angle_gamma   90.00
#
_symmetry.space_group_name_H-M   'P 1'
#
loop_
_entity.id
_entity.type
_entity.pdbx_description
1 polymer ?
#
loop_
_entity_poly.entity_id
_entity_poly.type
_entity_poly.pdbx_seq_one_letter_code
_entity_poly.pdbx_strand_id
1 'polypeptide(L)'
;MSVWDNRFAKHPDTFEWLDQPDELLSLAKPQLARDKNACVLHIGCGTSRLSFALRDKLCVAPENIINLDYSVNAIELGRAVEEGDPGSLPNRMHWISCSDALSCGYGFAIQSFKFSTDAVAIEEIEPMQLLAIHLAAIVEPGSLWLALSYSSSRFDFLDSDFPVLLNGGADKAGQLWTIAEHKEKEVQQPALDSSTVHRPPVMNHIYVLKRTDVPVVVRGAELESIYD
;
A
#
# COMPACT_ATOMS: atom_id res chain seq x y z
N MET A 1 2.58 22.95 -3.47
CA MET A 1 2.81 21.86 -4.45
C MET A 1 3.81 20.90 -3.81
N SER A 2 3.46 19.62 -3.68
CA SER A 2 4.34 18.65 -3.03
C SER A 2 5.60 18.40 -3.87
N VAL A 3 6.65 17.85 -3.25
CA VAL A 3 7.89 17.47 -3.96
C VAL A 3 7.58 16.49 -5.10
N TRP A 4 6.60 15.59 -4.89
CA TRP A 4 6.24 14.59 -5.86
C TRP A 4 5.35 15.13 -6.98
N ASP A 5 4.40 16.02 -6.69
CA ASP A 5 3.65 16.72 -7.75
C ASP A 5 4.60 17.44 -8.72
N ASN A 6 5.63 18.10 -8.17
CA ASN A 6 6.68 18.74 -8.96
C ASN A 6 7.53 17.74 -9.74
N ARG A 7 7.82 16.57 -9.17
CA ARG A 7 8.51 15.48 -9.88
C ARG A 7 7.69 15.01 -11.07
N PHE A 8 6.41 14.68 -10.88
CA PHE A 8 5.55 14.18 -11.94
C PHE A 8 5.25 15.24 -13.01
N ALA A 9 5.18 16.52 -12.63
CA ALA A 9 5.03 17.61 -13.58
C ALA A 9 6.27 17.77 -14.49
N LYS A 10 7.47 17.53 -13.96
CA LYS A 10 8.74 17.67 -14.71
C LYS A 10 9.15 16.42 -15.47
N HIS A 11 8.80 15.25 -14.93
CA HIS A 11 9.17 13.94 -15.42
C HIS A 11 7.94 13.04 -15.45
N PRO A 12 7.05 13.22 -16.43
CA PRO A 12 5.78 12.48 -16.52
C PRO A 12 5.96 11.03 -16.96
N ASP A 13 7.16 10.64 -17.41
CA ASP A 13 7.44 9.32 -17.94
C ASP A 13 7.25 8.20 -16.90
N THR A 14 7.00 6.99 -17.41
CA THR A 14 6.95 5.78 -16.59
C THR A 14 8.24 5.62 -15.79
N PHE A 15 8.08 5.27 -14.51
CA PHE A 15 9.21 5.04 -13.64
C PHE A 15 8.88 4.01 -12.57
N GLU A 16 9.78 3.04 -12.42
CA GLU A 16 9.73 2.03 -11.36
C GLU A 16 10.82 2.37 -10.33
N TRP A 17 10.43 2.58 -9.06
CA TRP A 17 11.34 3.15 -8.08
C TRP A 17 12.43 2.21 -7.60
N LEU A 18 12.08 0.96 -7.31
CA LEU A 18 13.01 -0.01 -6.70
C LEU A 18 13.42 -1.11 -7.67
N ASP A 19 12.48 -1.66 -8.42
CA ASP A 19 12.72 -2.79 -9.33
C ASP A 19 11.59 -2.92 -10.35
N GLN A 20 11.81 -3.75 -11.37
CA GLN A 20 10.80 -4.07 -12.35
C GLN A 20 9.61 -4.83 -11.72
N PRO A 21 8.39 -4.67 -12.26
CA PRO A 21 7.18 -5.31 -11.75
C PRO A 21 7.26 -6.84 -11.64
N ASP A 22 8.11 -7.49 -12.43
CA ASP A 22 8.12 -8.95 -12.61
C ASP A 22 8.27 -9.74 -11.30
N GLU A 23 9.03 -9.24 -10.32
CA GLU A 23 9.16 -9.89 -9.01
C GLU A 23 7.83 -9.90 -8.26
N LEU A 24 7.17 -8.75 -8.17
CA LEU A 24 5.86 -8.62 -7.51
C LEU A 24 4.79 -9.44 -8.24
N LEU A 25 4.83 -9.46 -9.59
CA LEU A 25 3.93 -10.28 -10.39
C LEU A 25 4.12 -11.77 -10.13
N SER A 26 5.37 -12.23 -9.96
CA SER A 26 5.66 -13.63 -9.67
C SER A 26 5.06 -14.08 -8.32
N LEU A 27 5.06 -13.19 -7.33
CA LEU A 27 4.49 -13.42 -6.01
C LEU A 27 2.96 -13.30 -5.99
N ALA A 28 2.40 -12.38 -6.78
CA ALA A 28 0.96 -12.19 -6.90
C ALA A 28 0.28 -13.35 -7.66
N LYS A 29 0.97 -13.93 -8.66
CA LYS A 29 0.41 -14.92 -9.59
C LYS A 29 -0.25 -16.14 -8.91
N PRO A 30 0.37 -16.83 -7.93
CA PRO A 30 -0.26 -18.00 -7.31
C PRO A 30 -1.56 -17.67 -6.57
N GLN A 31 -1.74 -16.41 -6.19
CA GLN A 31 -2.82 -15.96 -5.30
C GLN A 31 -3.98 -15.44 -6.15
N LEU A 32 -3.67 -14.61 -7.14
CA LEU A 32 -4.63 -14.21 -8.17
C LEU A 32 -5.12 -15.40 -9.03
N ALA A 33 -4.34 -16.47 -9.14
CA ALA A 33 -4.79 -17.70 -9.78
C ALA A 33 -5.85 -18.46 -8.96
N ARG A 34 -5.90 -18.27 -7.63
CA ARG A 34 -6.89 -18.91 -6.74
C ARG A 34 -8.22 -18.18 -6.75
N ASP A 35 -8.18 -16.86 -6.92
CA ASP A 35 -9.37 -16.01 -6.99
C ASP A 35 -9.28 -15.08 -8.20
N LYS A 36 -10.05 -15.41 -9.24
CA LYS A 36 -10.13 -14.63 -10.47
C LYS A 36 -10.87 -13.30 -10.28
N ASN A 37 -11.60 -13.15 -9.18
CA ASN A 37 -12.30 -11.92 -8.83
C ASN A 37 -11.53 -11.09 -7.79
N ALA A 38 -10.28 -11.48 -7.49
CA ALA A 38 -9.46 -10.76 -6.52
C ALA A 38 -9.34 -9.27 -6.91
N CYS A 39 -9.54 -8.41 -5.91
CA CYS A 39 -9.34 -6.97 -6.01
C CYS A 39 -7.90 -6.62 -5.60
N VAL A 40 -7.27 -5.71 -6.34
CA VAL A 40 -5.88 -5.29 -6.11
C VAL A 40 -5.85 -3.80 -5.80
N LEU A 41 -5.33 -3.46 -4.62
CA LEU A 41 -5.03 -2.09 -4.22
C LEU A 41 -3.52 -1.81 -4.39
N HIS A 42 -3.18 -0.93 -5.32
CA HIS A 42 -1.81 -0.52 -5.63
C HIS A 42 -1.53 0.86 -5.03
N ILE A 43 -0.88 0.87 -3.85
CA ILE A 43 -0.62 2.07 -3.04
C ILE A 43 0.71 2.70 -3.41
N GLY A 44 0.71 4.02 -3.58
CA GLY A 44 1.88 4.77 -4.06
C GLY A 44 2.16 4.46 -5.53
N CYS A 45 1.11 4.41 -6.34
CA CYS A 45 1.20 3.90 -7.70
C CYS A 45 2.10 4.74 -8.62
N GLY A 46 2.27 6.03 -8.33
CA GLY A 46 3.06 6.96 -9.12
C GLY A 46 2.76 6.85 -10.62
N THR A 47 3.82 6.77 -11.42
CA THR A 47 3.76 6.49 -12.87
C THR A 47 4.18 5.05 -13.22
N SER A 48 4.09 4.11 -12.25
CA SER A 48 4.43 2.70 -12.45
C SER A 48 3.50 2.03 -13.45
N ARG A 49 4.00 1.01 -14.16
CA ARG A 49 3.19 0.15 -15.05
C ARG A 49 2.77 -1.16 -14.40
N LEU A 50 3.00 -1.35 -13.10
CA LEU A 50 2.61 -2.57 -12.38
C LEU A 50 1.13 -2.92 -12.58
N SER A 51 0.22 -1.95 -12.52
CA SER A 51 -1.23 -2.16 -12.71
C SER A 51 -1.60 -2.65 -14.10
N PHE A 52 -0.97 -2.11 -15.14
CA PHE A 52 -1.12 -2.61 -16.51
C PHE A 52 -0.55 -4.03 -16.62
N ALA A 53 0.58 -4.31 -15.98
CA ALA A 53 1.16 -5.64 -15.99
C ALA A 53 0.31 -6.68 -15.22
N LEU A 54 -0.34 -6.29 -14.13
CA LEU A 54 -1.32 -7.11 -13.41
C LEU A 54 -2.51 -7.47 -14.31
N ARG A 55 -3.06 -6.49 -15.03
CA ARG A 55 -4.11 -6.70 -16.02
C ARG A 55 -3.66 -7.63 -17.15
N ASP A 56 -2.56 -7.29 -17.81
CA ASP A 56 -2.15 -7.94 -19.06
C ASP A 56 -1.52 -9.31 -18.86
N LYS A 57 -0.65 -9.45 -17.84
CA LYS A 57 0.11 -10.67 -17.59
C LYS A 57 -0.60 -11.63 -16.65
N LEU A 58 -1.40 -11.12 -15.71
CA LEU A 58 -2.10 -11.94 -14.71
C LEU A 58 -3.63 -11.95 -14.90
N CYS A 59 -4.14 -11.30 -15.94
CA CYS A 59 -5.56 -11.29 -16.31
C CYS A 59 -6.49 -10.75 -15.21
N VAL A 60 -6.00 -9.82 -14.38
CA VAL A 60 -6.85 -9.13 -13.41
C VAL A 60 -7.79 -8.19 -14.17
N ALA A 61 -9.09 -8.27 -13.90
CA ALA A 61 -10.08 -7.38 -14.52
C ALA A 61 -9.75 -5.91 -14.18
N PRO A 62 -9.77 -4.98 -15.15
CA PRO A 62 -9.43 -3.58 -14.89
C PRO A 62 -10.20 -2.96 -13.73
N GLU A 63 -11.51 -3.20 -13.63
CA GLU A 63 -12.40 -2.73 -12.55
C GLU A 63 -12.00 -3.25 -11.16
N ASN A 64 -11.21 -4.31 -11.08
CA ASN A 64 -10.71 -4.86 -9.83
C ASN A 64 -9.34 -4.27 -9.45
N ILE A 65 -8.80 -3.32 -10.21
CA ILE A 65 -7.52 -2.67 -9.92
C ILE A 65 -7.77 -1.24 -9.47
N ILE A 66 -7.34 -0.95 -8.24
CA ILE A 66 -7.44 0.35 -7.60
C ILE A 66 -6.03 0.92 -7.44
N ASN A 67 -5.73 1.94 -8.22
CA ASN A 67 -4.51 2.74 -8.14
C ASN A 67 -4.70 3.90 -7.18
N LEU A 68 -3.84 3.95 -6.18
CA LEU A 68 -3.88 4.95 -5.13
C LEU A 68 -2.55 5.69 -5.07
N ASP A 69 -2.60 7.01 -5.18
CA ASP A 69 -1.45 7.89 -4.92
C ASP A 69 -1.96 9.18 -4.27
N TYR A 70 -1.09 9.86 -3.54
CA TYR A 70 -1.45 11.15 -2.97
C TYR A 70 -1.24 12.30 -3.97
N SER A 71 -0.39 12.09 -4.99
CA SER A 71 -0.15 13.04 -6.06
C SER A 71 -1.25 12.99 -7.11
N VAL A 72 -2.01 14.08 -7.21
CA VAL A 72 -3.03 14.25 -8.27
C VAL A 72 -2.39 14.12 -9.66
N ASN A 73 -1.18 14.65 -9.85
CA ASN A 73 -0.46 14.57 -11.13
C ASN A 73 -0.19 13.12 -11.54
N ALA A 74 0.21 12.25 -10.61
CA ALA A 74 0.43 10.83 -10.90
C ALA A 74 -0.87 10.14 -11.36
N ILE A 75 -1.97 10.44 -10.66
CA ILE A 75 -3.31 9.91 -10.95
C ILE A 75 -3.82 10.37 -12.32
N GLU A 76 -3.65 11.64 -12.65
CA GLU A 76 -4.04 12.19 -13.96
C GLU A 76 -3.22 11.59 -15.11
N LEU A 77 -1.91 11.44 -14.92
CA LEU A 77 -1.04 10.79 -15.90
C LEU A 77 -1.43 9.31 -16.12
N GLY A 78 -1.66 8.57 -15.04
CA GLY A 78 -2.11 7.18 -15.13
C GLY A 78 -3.44 7.02 -15.86
N ARG A 79 -4.42 7.89 -15.55
CA ARG A 79 -5.71 7.92 -16.24
C ARG A 79 -5.55 8.26 -17.73
N ALA A 80 -4.74 9.25 -18.08
CA ALA A 80 -4.50 9.62 -19.47
C ALA A 80 -3.82 8.49 -20.28
N VAL A 81 -2.89 7.76 -19.66
CA VAL A 81 -2.28 6.57 -20.26
C VAL A 81 -3.32 5.48 -20.48
N GLU A 82 -4.18 5.21 -19.49
CA GLU A 82 -5.25 4.22 -19.64
C GLU A 82 -6.29 4.63 -20.68
N GLU A 83 -6.68 5.91 -20.77
CA GLU A 83 -7.67 6.39 -21.73
C GLU A 83 -7.35 6.00 -23.17
N GLY A 84 -6.07 6.07 -23.55
CA GLY A 84 -5.55 5.64 -24.86
C GLY A 84 -5.38 4.13 -25.03
N ASP A 85 -5.64 3.33 -24.00
CA ASP A 85 -5.48 1.88 -23.99
C ASP A 85 -6.83 1.16 -24.14
N PRO A 86 -7.08 0.46 -25.27
CA PRO A 86 -8.32 -0.28 -25.49
C PRO A 86 -8.43 -1.54 -24.61
N GLY A 87 -7.34 -2.00 -23.98
CA GLY A 87 -7.35 -3.15 -23.06
C GLY A 87 -8.14 -2.94 -21.78
N SER A 88 -8.50 -1.68 -21.47
CA SER A 88 -9.34 -1.31 -20.33
C SER A 88 -10.76 -0.88 -20.77
N LEU A 89 -11.31 -1.52 -21.81
CA LEU A 89 -12.71 -1.34 -22.21
C LEU A 89 -13.48 -2.66 -22.05
N PRO A 90 -14.76 -2.63 -21.63
CA PRO A 90 -15.55 -1.43 -21.30
C PRO A 90 -15.25 -0.85 -19.91
N ASN A 91 -14.60 -1.64 -19.05
CA ASN A 91 -14.36 -1.29 -17.65
C ASN A 91 -12.92 -0.82 -17.46
N ARG A 92 -12.75 0.26 -16.70
CA ARG A 92 -11.47 0.95 -16.45
C ARG A 92 -10.98 0.66 -15.04
N MET A 93 -9.67 0.79 -14.83
CA MET A 93 -9.08 0.83 -13.50
C MET A 93 -9.55 2.07 -12.72
N HIS A 94 -9.53 1.95 -11.39
CA HIS A 94 -9.82 3.08 -10.52
C HIS A 94 -8.53 3.86 -10.24
N TRP A 95 -8.53 5.16 -10.53
CA TRP A 95 -7.39 6.06 -10.27
C TRP A 95 -7.82 7.10 -9.24
N ILE A 96 -7.36 6.94 -7.99
CA ILE A 96 -7.82 7.69 -6.84
C ILE A 96 -6.66 8.52 -6.28
N SER A 97 -6.84 9.84 -6.23
CA SER A 97 -5.96 10.72 -5.49
C SER A 97 -6.44 10.80 -4.05
N CYS A 98 -5.55 10.55 -3.09
CA CYS A 98 -5.89 10.61 -1.69
C CYS A 98 -4.67 11.11 -0.90
N SER A 99 -4.79 12.35 -0.38
CA SER A 99 -3.71 13.04 0.34
C SER A 99 -3.18 12.25 1.53
N ASP A 100 -4.01 11.36 2.08
CA ASP A 100 -3.64 10.44 3.12
C ASP A 100 -3.49 9.05 2.50
N ALA A 101 -2.28 8.50 2.49
CA ALA A 101 -2.03 7.10 2.10
C ALA A 101 -2.68 6.08 3.06
N LEU A 102 -3.73 6.47 3.78
CA LEU A 102 -4.30 5.78 4.93
C LEU A 102 -5.81 5.60 4.92
N SER A 103 -6.63 6.29 4.12
CA SER A 103 -8.01 5.83 3.94
C SER A 103 -8.71 6.49 2.75
N CYS A 104 -9.17 5.70 1.80
CA CYS A 104 -10.12 6.17 0.79
C CYS A 104 -11.20 5.09 0.64
N GLY A 105 -11.95 4.90 1.73
CA GLY A 105 -13.31 4.39 1.67
C GLY A 105 -14.26 5.60 1.65
N TYR A 106 -15.28 5.57 0.80
CA TYR A 106 -16.23 6.67 0.65
C TYR A 106 -16.92 7.04 1.98
N GLY A 107 -16.85 8.32 2.34
CA GLY A 107 -17.85 9.02 3.16
C GLY A 107 -17.76 8.87 4.69
N PHE A 108 -16.72 9.42 5.33
CA PHE A 108 -16.80 9.77 6.75
C PHE A 108 -16.24 11.17 7.00
N ALA A 109 -17.00 11.99 7.73
CA ALA A 109 -16.47 13.19 8.34
C ALA A 109 -15.43 12.75 9.38
N ILE A 110 -14.18 13.20 9.23
CA ILE A 110 -13.21 13.19 10.31
C ILE A 110 -13.72 14.22 11.34
N GLN A 111 -14.65 13.82 12.19
CA GLN A 111 -14.90 14.56 13.43
C GLN A 111 -13.66 14.37 14.29
N SER A 112 -12.93 15.46 14.42
CA SER A 112 -11.95 15.74 15.45
C SER A 112 -12.10 14.83 16.67
N PHE A 113 -11.13 13.95 16.88
CA PHE A 113 -10.96 13.29 18.17
C PHE A 113 -10.79 14.39 19.22
N LYS A 114 -11.86 14.71 19.95
CA LYS A 114 -11.71 15.24 21.30
C LYS A 114 -11.18 14.08 22.12
N PHE A 115 -9.87 14.09 22.37
CA PHE A 115 -9.31 13.34 23.49
C PHE A 115 -10.14 13.69 24.72
N SER A 116 -10.83 12.69 25.26
CA SER A 116 -11.52 12.80 26.54
C SER A 116 -10.53 13.37 27.56
N THR A 117 -11.00 14.30 28.37
CA THR A 117 -10.22 15.05 29.36
C THR A 117 -9.71 14.22 30.54
N ASP A 118 -9.72 12.90 30.44
CA ASP A 118 -9.12 12.00 31.41
C ASP A 118 -7.81 11.45 30.83
N ALA A 119 -6.78 12.29 30.85
CA ALA A 119 -5.36 12.01 30.56
C ALA A 119 -5.02 10.60 30.03
N VAL A 120 -5.41 10.31 28.78
CA VAL A 120 -4.83 9.19 28.02
C VAL A 120 -3.53 9.72 27.45
N ALA A 121 -2.41 9.15 27.87
CA ALA A 121 -1.12 9.44 27.27
C ALA A 121 -1.25 9.28 25.75
N ILE A 122 -0.97 10.35 24.99
CA ILE A 122 -0.89 10.27 23.54
C ILE A 122 0.37 9.46 23.26
N GLU A 123 0.22 8.15 23.10
CA GLU A 123 1.28 7.32 22.55
C GLU A 123 1.31 7.58 21.04
N GLU A 124 2.43 8.11 20.55
CA GLU A 124 2.65 8.32 19.13
C GLU A 124 2.57 6.98 18.40
N ILE A 125 1.70 6.87 17.39
CA ILE A 125 1.59 5.68 16.54
C ILE A 125 2.49 5.86 15.34
N GLU A 126 3.38 4.89 15.10
CA GLU A 126 4.26 4.89 13.93
C GLU A 126 3.43 4.77 12.63
N PRO A 127 3.70 5.56 11.57
CA PRO A 127 2.89 5.57 10.35
C PRO A 127 2.68 4.20 9.70
N MET A 128 3.67 3.31 9.80
CA MET A 128 3.57 1.95 9.27
C MET A 128 2.61 1.06 10.08
N GLN A 129 2.50 1.27 11.39
CA GLN A 129 1.51 0.59 12.23
C GLN A 129 0.10 1.05 11.85
N LEU A 130 -0.09 2.37 11.68
CA LEU A 130 -1.36 2.94 11.28
C LEU A 130 -1.80 2.42 9.89
N LEU A 131 -0.86 2.32 8.95
CA LEU A 131 -1.12 1.70 7.64
C LEU A 131 -1.54 0.23 7.78
N ALA A 132 -0.82 -0.55 8.59
CA ALA A 132 -1.15 -1.95 8.81
C ALA A 132 -2.57 -2.13 9.38
N ILE A 133 -2.98 -1.27 10.32
CA ILE A 133 -4.33 -1.29 10.92
C ILE A 133 -5.39 -0.96 9.88
N HIS A 134 -5.20 0.13 9.11
CA HIS A 134 -6.17 0.54 8.10
C HIS A 134 -6.31 -0.49 6.99
N LEU A 135 -5.19 -1.07 6.51
CA LEU A 135 -5.25 -2.16 5.54
C LEU A 135 -6.00 -3.36 6.11
N ALA A 136 -5.74 -3.74 7.36
CA ALA A 136 -6.42 -4.86 8.01
C ALA A 136 -7.94 -4.64 8.17
N ALA A 137 -8.39 -3.38 8.21
CA ALA A 137 -9.79 -3.01 8.29
C ALA A 137 -10.53 -3.08 6.95
N ILE A 138 -9.82 -2.98 5.81
CA ILE A 138 -10.42 -2.94 4.46
C ILE A 138 -10.22 -4.23 3.66
N VAL A 139 -9.41 -5.17 4.14
CA VAL A 139 -9.19 -6.46 3.47
C VAL A 139 -9.74 -7.63 4.29
N GLU A 140 -10.19 -8.67 3.60
CA GLU A 140 -10.66 -9.90 4.23
C GLU A 140 -9.49 -10.72 4.82
N PRO A 141 -9.73 -11.51 5.88
CA PRO A 141 -8.78 -12.51 6.35
C PRO A 141 -8.23 -13.39 5.22
N GLY A 142 -6.94 -13.69 5.25
CA GLY A 142 -6.24 -14.43 4.20
C GLY A 142 -5.75 -13.58 3.02
N SER A 143 -6.17 -12.32 2.90
CA SER A 143 -5.63 -11.37 1.92
C SER A 143 -4.14 -11.14 2.11
N LEU A 144 -3.47 -10.68 1.04
CA LEU A 144 -2.02 -10.44 1.05
C LEU A 144 -1.67 -8.97 0.90
N TRP A 145 -0.60 -8.58 1.57
CA TRP A 145 0.09 -7.32 1.37
C TRP A 145 1.50 -7.63 0.86
N LEU A 146 1.73 -7.30 -0.42
CA LEU A 146 3.02 -7.40 -1.08
C LEU A 146 3.74 -6.05 -0.96
N ALA A 147 4.95 -6.04 -0.43
CA ALA A 147 5.73 -4.82 -0.25
C ALA A 147 7.16 -4.98 -0.77
N LEU A 148 7.60 -4.05 -1.61
CA LEU A 148 8.99 -3.90 -2.05
C LEU A 148 9.61 -2.73 -1.28
N SER A 149 10.71 -2.95 -0.57
CA SER A 149 11.34 -1.97 0.30
C SER A 149 12.87 -2.01 0.20
N TYR A 150 13.53 -0.88 0.40
CA TYR A 150 15.00 -0.85 0.59
C TYR A 150 15.43 -1.16 2.03
N SER A 151 14.47 -1.39 2.94
CA SER A 151 14.74 -1.53 4.38
C SER A 151 14.37 -2.93 4.84
N SER A 152 15.36 -3.62 5.43
CA SER A 152 15.21 -4.91 6.10
C SER A 152 14.37 -4.84 7.38
N SER A 153 14.24 -3.64 7.94
CA SER A 153 13.54 -3.36 9.19
C SER A 153 12.15 -2.76 8.99
N ARG A 154 11.63 -2.77 7.75
CA ARG A 154 10.38 -2.08 7.38
C ARG A 154 9.18 -2.53 8.22
N PHE A 155 9.20 -3.78 8.67
CA PHE A 155 8.09 -4.43 9.36
C PHE A 155 8.45 -4.91 10.78
N ASP A 156 9.55 -4.44 11.37
CA ASP A 156 9.96 -4.80 12.74
C ASP A 156 8.90 -4.43 13.79
N PHE A 157 8.02 -3.48 13.47
CA PHE A 157 6.88 -3.12 14.31
C PHE A 157 5.86 -4.25 14.50
N LEU A 158 5.90 -5.31 13.69
CA LEU A 158 5.03 -6.48 13.88
C LEU A 158 5.48 -7.32 15.08
N ASP A 159 6.78 -7.30 15.40
CA ASP A 159 7.34 -7.99 16.55
C ASP A 159 7.31 -7.11 17.81
N SER A 160 6.96 -5.82 17.69
CA SER A 160 6.98 -4.91 18.82
C SER A 160 5.75 -5.07 19.71
N ASP A 161 5.98 -4.97 21.02
CA ASP A 161 4.93 -4.96 22.04
C ASP A 161 4.15 -3.64 22.10
N PHE A 162 4.27 -2.77 21.09
CA PHE A 162 3.69 -1.44 21.11
C PHE A 162 2.15 -1.51 21.25
N PRO A 163 1.57 -0.78 22.21
CA PRO A 163 0.13 -0.69 22.36
C PRO A 163 -0.46 0.02 21.14
N VAL A 164 -1.39 -0.63 20.46
CA VAL A 164 -2.29 0.09 19.56
C VAL A 164 -3.46 0.56 20.42
N LEU A 165 -3.64 1.88 20.54
CA LEU A 165 -4.78 2.49 21.21
C LEU A 165 -6.05 2.36 20.35
N LEU A 166 -6.53 1.13 20.15
CA LEU A 166 -7.92 0.88 19.83
C LEU A 166 -8.62 0.59 21.17
N ASN A 167 -9.30 1.60 21.71
CA ASN A 167 -9.93 1.60 23.03
C ASN A 167 -10.66 0.28 23.37
N GLY A 168 -10.04 -0.55 24.21
CA GLY A 168 -10.65 -1.71 24.87
C GLY A 168 -10.00 -3.08 24.63
N GLY A 169 -8.97 -3.17 23.79
CA GLY A 169 -8.18 -4.38 23.60
C GLY A 169 -6.97 -4.06 22.74
N ALA A 170 -5.77 -4.35 23.24
CA ALA A 170 -4.52 -4.08 22.53
C ALA A 170 -4.38 -5.02 21.33
N ASP A 171 -4.99 -4.66 20.20
CA ASP A 171 -4.79 -5.35 18.94
C ASP A 171 -3.44 -4.90 18.36
N LYS A 172 -2.36 -5.55 18.77
CA LYS A 172 -1.02 -5.29 18.23
C LYS A 172 -1.07 -5.46 16.71
N ALA A 173 -0.45 -4.57 15.94
CA ALA A 173 -0.40 -4.69 14.48
C ALA A 173 0.16 -6.06 14.03
N GLY A 174 1.07 -6.64 14.82
CA GLY A 174 1.59 -8.01 14.65
C GLY A 174 0.59 -9.15 14.81
N GLN A 175 -0.58 -8.91 15.39
CA GLN A 175 -1.67 -9.90 15.44
C GLN A 175 -2.52 -9.87 14.17
N LEU A 176 -2.58 -8.73 13.47
CA LEU A 176 -3.38 -8.54 12.26
C LEU A 176 -2.70 -9.10 11.02
N TRP A 177 -1.36 -9.13 11.02
CA TRP A 177 -0.53 -9.54 9.90
C TRP A 177 0.55 -10.52 10.32
N THR A 178 0.83 -11.48 9.46
CA THR A 178 1.97 -12.40 9.60
C THR A 178 2.87 -12.27 8.38
N ILE A 179 4.19 -12.23 8.55
CA ILE A 179 5.13 -12.31 7.43
C ILE A 179 5.12 -13.75 6.92
N ALA A 180 4.47 -13.99 5.78
CA ALA A 180 4.42 -15.30 5.13
C ALA A 180 5.69 -15.59 4.34
N GLU A 181 6.33 -14.56 3.79
CA GLU A 181 7.57 -14.67 3.03
C GLU A 181 8.37 -13.37 3.12
N HIS A 182 9.71 -13.48 3.22
CA HIS A 182 10.65 -12.36 3.12
C HIS A 182 11.82 -12.80 2.24
N LYS A 183 12.10 -12.04 1.18
CA LYS A 183 13.19 -12.28 0.23
C LYS A 183 14.08 -11.07 0.15
N GLU A 184 15.37 -11.31 -0.01
CA GLU A 184 16.37 -10.29 -0.32
C GLU A 184 16.78 -10.40 -1.77
N LYS A 185 16.92 -9.26 -2.44
CA LYS A 185 17.35 -9.16 -3.81
C LYS A 185 18.46 -8.14 -3.92
N GLU A 186 19.63 -8.58 -4.36
CA GLU A 186 20.74 -7.70 -4.62
C GLU A 186 20.45 -6.81 -5.83
N VAL A 187 20.62 -5.50 -5.64
CA VAL A 187 20.48 -4.50 -6.69
C VAL A 187 21.71 -4.56 -7.58
N GLN A 188 21.51 -4.77 -8.87
CA GLN A 188 22.59 -4.70 -9.85
C GLN A 188 23.17 -3.28 -9.87
N GLN A 189 24.42 -3.16 -9.45
CA GLN A 189 25.14 -1.89 -9.47
C GLN A 189 26.01 -1.81 -10.73
N PRO A 190 26.16 -0.61 -11.33
CA PRO A 190 27.11 -0.41 -12.42
C PRO A 190 28.50 -0.85 -11.98
N ALA A 191 29.20 -1.60 -12.83
CA ALA A 191 30.60 -1.95 -12.59
C ALA A 191 31.43 -0.65 -12.52
N LEU A 192 32.12 -0.42 -11.39
CA LEU A 192 33.07 0.68 -11.28
C LEU A 192 34.44 0.25 -11.82
N ASP A 193 35.09 1.18 -12.52
CA ASP A 193 36.50 1.04 -12.93
C ASP A 193 37.39 0.82 -11.69
N SER A 194 37.96 -0.38 -11.62
CA SER A 194 39.12 -0.84 -10.82
C SER A 194 39.51 -0.08 -9.54
N SER A 195 38.56 0.36 -8.71
CA SER A 195 38.87 0.95 -7.40
C SER A 195 38.80 -0.10 -6.30
N THR A 196 39.82 -0.13 -5.45
CA THR A 196 40.11 -1.14 -4.41
C THR A 196 39.18 -1.09 -3.20
N VAL A 197 38.04 -0.41 -3.29
CA VAL A 197 37.11 -0.20 -2.17
C VAL A 197 35.95 -1.19 -2.30
N HIS A 198 35.91 -2.18 -1.40
CA HIS A 198 34.80 -3.11 -1.29
C HIS A 198 33.52 -2.36 -0.87
N ARG A 199 32.55 -2.24 -1.79
CA ARG A 199 31.22 -1.69 -1.51
C ARG A 199 30.29 -2.82 -1.07
N PRO A 200 29.60 -2.71 0.09
CA PRO A 200 28.60 -3.69 0.47
C PRO A 200 27.50 -3.79 -0.60
N PRO A 201 26.95 -5.01 -0.82
CA PRO A 201 25.81 -5.17 -1.72
C PRO A 201 24.62 -4.36 -1.20
N VAL A 202 23.92 -3.70 -2.12
CA VAL A 202 22.67 -2.99 -1.81
C VAL A 202 21.55 -3.99 -2.04
N MET A 203 20.74 -4.22 -1.01
CA MET A 203 19.63 -5.16 -1.06
C MET A 203 18.29 -4.42 -1.11
N ASN A 204 17.41 -4.86 -2.01
CA ASN A 204 15.98 -4.66 -1.89
C ASN A 204 15.39 -5.85 -1.13
N HIS A 205 14.33 -5.59 -0.37
CA HIS A 205 13.60 -6.56 0.42
C HIS A 205 12.17 -6.67 -0.11
N ILE A 206 11.72 -7.89 -0.31
CA ILE A 206 10.36 -8.19 -0.75
C ILE A 206 9.66 -8.92 0.38
N TYR A 207 8.56 -8.36 0.86
CA TYR A 207 7.73 -8.93 1.91
C TYR A 207 6.39 -9.38 1.35
N VAL A 208 5.94 -10.55 1.80
CA VAL A 208 4.58 -11.04 1.65
C VAL A 208 3.98 -11.15 3.04
N LEU A 209 3.10 -10.23 3.39
CA LEU A 209 2.34 -10.30 4.62
C LEU A 209 0.98 -10.91 4.34
N LYS A 210 0.49 -11.76 5.25
CA LYS A 210 -0.83 -12.38 5.18
C LYS A 210 -1.71 -11.87 6.31
N ARG A 211 -2.90 -11.42 5.96
CA ARG A 211 -3.95 -11.01 6.89
C ARG A 211 -4.41 -12.22 7.72
N THR A 212 -4.39 -12.07 9.04
CA THR A 212 -4.88 -13.09 9.98
C THR A 212 -6.41 -13.07 10.12
N ASP A 213 -6.96 -14.01 10.89
CA ASP A 213 -8.39 -14.07 11.20
C ASP A 213 -8.79 -13.15 12.37
N VAL A 214 -7.84 -12.42 12.98
CA VAL A 214 -8.13 -11.48 14.08
C VAL A 214 -8.97 -10.33 13.53
N PRO A 215 -10.19 -10.09 14.02
CA PRO A 215 -11.06 -9.03 13.50
C PRO A 215 -10.50 -7.63 13.84
N VAL A 216 -10.74 -6.64 12.98
CA VAL A 216 -10.53 -5.23 13.33
C VAL A 216 -11.88 -4.66 13.78
N VAL A 217 -11.98 -4.23 15.03
CA VAL A 217 -13.21 -3.63 15.57
C VAL A 217 -13.09 -2.10 15.53
N VAL A 218 -13.76 -1.47 14.57
CA VAL A 218 -13.90 0.00 14.54
C VAL A 218 -15.12 0.38 15.37
N ARG A 219 -14.93 0.90 16.59
CA ARG A 219 -16.02 1.45 17.41
C ARG A 219 -16.30 2.89 17.00
N GLY A 220 -17.43 3.13 16.34
CA GLY A 220 -17.99 4.47 16.16
C GLY A 220 -18.81 4.89 17.38
N ALA A 221 -18.74 6.16 17.77
CA ALA A 221 -19.78 6.76 18.61
C ALA A 221 -21.11 6.75 17.83
N GLU A 222 -22.21 6.54 18.53
CA GLU A 222 -23.56 6.60 17.96
C GLU A 222 -23.76 7.92 17.21
N LEU A 223 -24.11 7.85 15.93
CA LEU A 223 -24.57 9.00 15.16
C LEU A 223 -25.96 9.37 15.67
N GLU A 224 -26.06 10.39 16.53
CA GLU A 224 -27.35 11.04 16.74
C GLU A 224 -27.81 11.65 15.41
N SER A 225 -29.03 11.28 15.03
CA SER A 225 -29.75 11.75 13.85
C SER A 225 -29.77 13.28 13.80
N ILE A 226 -29.01 13.87 12.88
CA ILE A 226 -29.14 15.29 12.52
C ILE A 226 -30.19 15.42 11.40
N TYR A 227 -31.41 15.02 11.74
CA TYR A 227 -32.62 15.42 11.01
C TYR A 227 -33.65 15.79 12.07
N ASP A 228 -33.71 17.08 12.36
CA ASP A 228 -34.91 17.84 12.72
C ASP A 228 -34.94 19.09 11.84
#